data_AF-A0A328PU29-F1
#
_entry.id   AF-A0A328PU29-F1
#
_cell.length_a   1.000
_cell.length_b   1.000
_cell.length_c   1.000
_cell.angle_alpha   90.00
_cell.angle_beta   90.00
_cell.angle_gamma   90.00
#
_symmetry.space_group_name_H-M   'P 1'
#
loop_
_entity.id
_entity.type
_entity.pdbx_description
1 polymer ?
#
loop_
_entity_poly.entity_id
_entity_poly.type
_entity_poly.pdbx_seq_one_letter_code
_entity_poly.pdbx_strand_id
1 'polypeptide(L)'
;MEWIITSDFDEFEDEIIGLDLDKDSESKECEWFTARTFVSNEDKLIEQLWDKVRQYKLTDQVQEILSVKETIVDESKDYPPDSLELPKTEFRNSKTSIWVKTKNGYFRKIRLKVTRPFKCFIFIKMVGELDLFDQITRWALGLNFLGYPSPNVVTEAEILRMKGMVSEKIPSLEDYIAKKEYQIISGPVSNFVKSGMPVPKPVEEEGLGYDPEEGRAEPTMTEEVEETYVSTPTVIHDRREIVIENLRVNDFVYLSEMGAKGVVKDIDLKNQVVTININLFGRSQTLRCKPQQLKEF
;
A
#
# COMPACT_ATOMS: atom_id res chain seq x y z
N MET A 1 0.41 85.11 33.36
CA MET A 1 1.27 85.19 32.16
C MET A 1 2.50 84.37 32.45
N GLU A 2 2.56 83.18 31.87
CA GLU A 2 3.67 82.65 31.08
C GLU A 2 3.39 81.16 30.89
N TRP A 3 3.24 80.79 29.63
CA TRP A 3 3.04 79.45 29.13
C TRP A 3 4.41 78.87 28.82
N ILE A 4 4.66 77.62 29.22
CA ILE A 4 5.50 76.73 28.44
C ILE A 4 4.71 75.43 28.22
N ILE A 5 4.46 75.21 26.93
CA ILE A 5 3.88 74.05 26.29
C ILE A 5 5.04 73.14 25.90
N THR A 6 4.98 71.87 26.28
CA THR A 6 5.49 70.72 25.51
C THR A 6 4.61 69.54 25.95
N SER A 7 3.60 69.16 25.16
CA SER A 7 3.71 68.32 23.96
C SER A 7 3.61 66.85 24.37
N ASP A 8 2.39 66.35 24.17
CA ASP A 8 2.05 65.03 23.62
C ASP A 8 2.17 63.79 24.50
N PHE A 9 1.04 63.47 25.16
CA PHE A 9 0.07 62.43 24.74
C PHE A 9 0.63 61.32 23.82
N ASP A 10 0.34 60.07 24.21
CA ASP A 10 0.56 58.78 23.53
C ASP A 10 1.98 58.18 23.56
N GLU A 11 2.24 57.37 24.61
CA GLU A 11 3.00 56.12 24.49
C GLU A 11 2.67 55.22 25.70
N PHE A 12 1.46 54.65 25.69
CA PHE A 12 1.09 53.47 26.48
C PHE A 12 0.75 52.37 25.48
N GLU A 13 1.76 51.92 24.73
CA GLU A 13 1.67 50.75 23.86
C GLU A 13 2.83 49.78 24.20
N ASP A 14 2.42 48.56 24.50
CA ASP A 14 3.12 47.32 24.20
C ASP A 14 4.41 46.98 24.97
N GLU A 15 4.25 46.76 26.28
CA GLU A 15 5.02 45.71 26.97
C GLU A 15 4.38 44.32 26.68
N ILE A 16 4.28 43.99 25.39
CA ILE A 16 3.93 42.65 24.90
C ILE A 16 5.23 41.85 24.82
N ILE A 17 5.38 40.91 25.74
CA ILE A 17 5.94 39.56 25.52
C ILE A 17 7.22 39.55 24.66
N GLY A 18 8.31 40.07 25.24
CA GLY A 18 9.67 39.64 24.88
C GLY A 18 10.02 38.34 25.60
N LEU A 19 9.19 37.31 25.49
CA LEU A 19 9.64 35.96 25.74
C LEU A 19 10.43 35.55 24.51
N ASP A 20 11.74 35.45 24.69
CA ASP A 20 12.67 34.73 23.83
C ASP A 20 12.12 33.30 23.60
N LEU A 21 11.21 33.18 22.64
CA LEU A 21 10.97 31.96 21.90
C LEU A 21 11.98 31.96 20.76
N ASP A 22 13.26 31.85 21.16
CA ASP A 22 14.21 31.08 20.39
C ASP A 22 13.62 29.67 20.28
N LYS A 23 12.76 29.49 19.27
CA LYS A 23 12.49 28.21 18.68
C LYS A 23 13.81 27.78 18.06
N ASP A 24 14.66 27.21 18.90
CA ASP A 24 15.41 26.01 18.56
C ASP A 24 14.38 24.93 18.19
N SER A 25 13.70 25.10 17.06
CA SER A 25 13.09 23.97 16.37
C SER A 25 14.24 23.21 15.75
N GLU A 26 14.97 22.47 16.59
CA GLU A 26 15.70 21.29 16.16
C GLU A 26 14.75 20.56 15.22
N SER A 27 15.10 20.55 13.94
CA SER A 27 14.27 19.93 12.92
C SER A 27 14.31 18.44 13.24
N LYS A 28 13.27 17.94 13.93
CA LYS A 28 13.23 16.54 14.35
C LYS A 28 13.48 15.67 13.11
N GLU A 29 14.52 14.85 13.19
CA GLU A 29 14.93 14.04 12.07
C GLU A 29 13.81 13.06 11.72
N CYS A 30 13.37 13.09 10.47
CA CYS A 30 12.31 12.21 9.99
C CYS A 30 12.93 10.96 9.37
N GLU A 31 12.47 9.81 9.84
CA GLU A 31 12.92 8.50 9.39
C GLU A 31 11.81 7.82 8.58
N TRP A 32 12.20 6.83 7.77
CA TRP A 32 11.23 6.02 7.04
C TRP A 32 10.76 4.84 7.88
N PHE A 33 9.45 4.68 7.96
CA PHE A 33 8.80 3.57 8.62
C PHE A 33 7.94 2.80 7.63
N THR A 34 7.82 1.49 7.85
CA THR A 34 6.96 0.64 7.03
C THR A 34 5.65 0.35 7.75
N ALA A 35 4.53 0.62 7.08
CA ALA A 35 3.21 0.24 7.54
C ALA A 35 2.59 -0.80 6.61
N ARG A 36 2.06 -1.87 7.20
CA ARG A 36 1.24 -2.86 6.51
C ARG A 36 -0.20 -2.35 6.48
N THR A 37 -0.83 -2.44 5.33
CA THR A 37 -2.23 -2.08 5.12
C THR A 37 -3.08 -3.35 5.05
N PHE A 38 -4.29 -3.32 5.61
CA PHE A 38 -5.27 -4.40 5.46
C PHE A 38 -6.21 -4.16 4.26
N VAL A 39 -6.16 -2.97 3.68
CA VAL A 39 -6.96 -2.55 2.54
C VAL A 39 -6.17 -2.77 1.25
N SER A 40 -6.79 -3.40 0.26
CA SER A 40 -6.20 -3.71 -1.04
C SER A 40 -6.05 -2.49 -1.97
N ASN A 41 -6.61 -1.35 -1.60
CA ASN A 41 -6.50 -0.09 -2.31
C ASN A 41 -5.62 0.87 -1.50
N GLU A 42 -4.31 0.73 -1.69
CA GLU A 42 -3.31 1.53 -0.97
C GLU A 42 -3.41 3.02 -1.32
N ASP A 43 -3.75 3.38 -2.57
CA ASP A 43 -3.84 4.77 -3.00
C ASP A 43 -4.94 5.52 -2.23
N LYS A 44 -6.12 4.90 -2.09
CA LYS A 44 -7.23 5.48 -1.30
C LYS A 44 -6.86 5.62 0.17
N LEU A 45 -6.14 4.65 0.72
CA LEU A 45 -5.68 4.71 2.11
C LEU A 45 -4.67 5.85 2.32
N ILE A 46 -3.75 6.05 1.38
CA ILE A 46 -2.78 7.15 1.42
C ILE A 46 -3.50 8.50 1.40
N GLU A 47 -4.53 8.65 0.56
CA GLU A 47 -5.37 9.87 0.55
C GLU A 47 -6.05 10.10 1.90
N GLN A 48 -6.67 9.07 2.47
CA GLN A 48 -7.29 9.15 3.81
C GLN A 48 -6.29 9.46 4.92
N LEU A 49 -5.09 8.90 4.83
CA LEU A 49 -4.02 9.15 5.79
C LEU A 49 -3.57 10.60 5.71
N TRP A 50 -3.38 11.13 4.50
CA TRP A 50 -3.08 12.54 4.28
C TRP A 50 -4.19 13.47 4.75
N ASP A 51 -5.45 13.10 4.55
CA ASP A 51 -6.60 13.86 5.10
C ASP A 51 -6.53 13.96 6.62
N LYS A 52 -6.16 12.87 7.30
CA LYS A 52 -5.98 12.87 8.75
C LYS A 52 -4.76 13.68 9.19
N VAL A 53 -3.62 13.52 8.53
CA VAL A 53 -2.42 14.34 8.79
C VAL A 53 -2.75 15.83 8.70
N ARG A 54 -3.50 16.25 7.68
CA ARG A 54 -3.98 17.64 7.55
C ARG A 54 -4.96 18.04 8.65
N GLN A 55 -5.94 17.18 8.96
CA GLN A 55 -6.95 17.43 9.99
C GLN A 55 -6.31 17.68 11.37
N TYR A 56 -5.27 16.92 11.70
CA TYR A 56 -4.56 17.01 12.99
C TYR A 56 -3.35 17.93 12.95
N LYS A 57 -3.10 18.64 11.84
CA LYS A 57 -1.97 19.58 11.64
C LYS A 57 -0.59 18.94 11.87
N LEU A 58 -0.42 17.69 11.42
CA LEU A 58 0.82 16.91 11.56
C LEU A 58 1.72 16.97 10.31
N THR A 59 1.50 17.94 9.43
CA THR A 59 2.23 18.07 8.14
C THR A 59 3.73 18.35 8.35
N ASP A 60 4.11 18.90 9.50
CA ASP A 60 5.49 19.10 9.94
C ASP A 60 6.15 17.79 10.41
N GLN A 61 5.36 16.85 10.94
CA GLN A 61 5.84 15.58 11.46
C GLN A 61 5.79 14.43 10.45
N VAL A 62 4.89 14.49 9.45
CA VAL A 62 4.75 13.50 8.38
C VAL A 62 5.09 14.16 7.04
N GLN A 63 6.26 13.83 6.49
CA GLN A 63 6.82 14.48 5.30
C GLN A 63 6.38 13.81 4.00
N GLU A 64 6.42 12.47 3.93
CA GLU A 64 6.12 11.73 2.70
C GLU A 64 5.40 10.43 3.03
N ILE A 65 4.42 10.05 2.19
CA ILE A 65 3.77 8.74 2.24
C ILE A 65 3.83 8.18 0.81
N LEU A 66 4.45 7.01 0.65
CA LEU A 66 4.62 6.39 -0.66
C LEU A 66 4.14 4.94 -0.66
N SER A 67 3.69 4.50 -1.84
CA SER A 67 3.50 3.11 -2.20
C SER A 67 4.26 2.86 -3.50
N VAL A 68 5.13 1.86 -3.51
CA VAL A 68 5.90 1.49 -4.69
C VAL A 68 4.97 0.79 -5.67
N LYS A 69 4.80 1.38 -6.86
CA LYS A 69 3.90 0.88 -7.91
C LYS A 69 4.47 1.18 -9.28
N GLU A 70 4.16 0.30 -10.23
CA GLU A 70 4.49 0.48 -11.64
C GLU A 70 3.23 0.33 -12.49
N THR A 71 3.19 1.03 -13.62
CA THR A 71 2.09 0.89 -14.58
C THR A 71 2.56 0.01 -15.73
N ILE A 72 1.92 -1.13 -15.93
CA ILE A 72 2.21 -2.07 -17.01
C ILE A 72 1.09 -2.13 -18.03
N VAL A 73 1.43 -2.58 -19.23
CA VAL A 73 0.45 -2.94 -20.25
C VAL A 73 -0.01 -4.38 -20.03
N ASP A 74 -1.30 -4.56 -19.81
CA ASP A 74 -1.98 -5.83 -19.62
C ASP A 74 -2.81 -6.16 -20.87
N GLU A 75 -2.54 -7.32 -21.49
CA GLU A 75 -3.33 -7.81 -22.63
C GLU A 75 -4.38 -8.82 -22.15
N SER A 76 -5.64 -8.60 -22.52
CA SER A 76 -6.67 -9.62 -22.30
C SER A 76 -6.42 -10.88 -23.15
N LYS A 77 -7.11 -11.96 -22.81
CA LYS A 77 -7.23 -13.13 -23.68
C LYS A 77 -7.76 -12.75 -25.08
N ASP A 78 -7.51 -13.63 -26.03
CA ASP A 78 -8.07 -13.56 -27.38
C ASP A 78 -9.57 -13.86 -27.35
N TYR A 79 -10.35 -12.96 -27.93
CA TYR A 79 -11.77 -13.17 -28.17
C TYR A 79 -12.00 -13.43 -29.66
N PRO A 80 -12.52 -14.61 -30.06
CA PRO A 80 -12.92 -14.83 -31.43
C PRO A 80 -14.11 -13.93 -31.80
N PRO A 81 -14.37 -13.69 -33.10
CA PRO A 81 -15.42 -12.79 -33.52
C PRO A 81 -16.84 -13.18 -33.07
N ASP A 82 -17.09 -14.45 -32.84
CA ASP A 82 -18.35 -15.02 -32.36
C ASP A 82 -18.43 -15.14 -30.84
N SER A 83 -17.43 -14.63 -30.09
CA SER A 83 -17.41 -14.75 -28.63
C SER A 83 -18.51 -13.94 -27.96
N LEU A 84 -19.23 -14.61 -27.05
CA LEU A 84 -20.22 -14.00 -26.16
C LEU A 84 -19.60 -13.05 -25.12
N GLU A 85 -18.28 -13.09 -24.96
CA GLU A 85 -17.54 -12.23 -24.02
C GLU A 85 -17.09 -10.90 -24.65
N LEU A 86 -17.34 -10.71 -25.95
CA LEU A 86 -17.21 -9.40 -26.58
C LEU A 86 -18.22 -8.41 -25.98
N PRO A 87 -17.94 -7.10 -26.04
CA PRO A 87 -18.94 -6.10 -25.70
C PRO A 87 -20.24 -6.35 -26.49
N LYS A 88 -21.39 -6.19 -25.83
CA LYS A 88 -22.69 -6.41 -26.49
C LYS A 88 -23.04 -5.30 -27.49
N THR A 89 -22.55 -4.09 -27.26
CA THR A 89 -22.93 -2.88 -28.01
C THR A 89 -21.77 -2.30 -28.79
N GLU A 90 -20.70 -1.90 -28.09
CA GLU A 90 -19.61 -1.13 -28.69
C GLU A 90 -18.21 -1.49 -28.14
N PHE A 91 -17.21 -1.37 -29.01
CA PHE A 91 -15.80 -1.32 -28.63
C PHE A 91 -15.48 0.08 -28.12
N ARG A 92 -15.66 0.30 -26.81
CA ARG A 92 -15.34 1.57 -26.15
C ARG A 92 -13.87 1.65 -25.75
N ASN A 93 -13.19 2.69 -26.23
CA ASN A 93 -11.80 3.00 -25.90
C ASN A 93 -11.71 4.16 -24.89
N SER A 94 -10.62 4.18 -24.14
CA SER A 94 -10.29 5.17 -23.12
C SER A 94 -8.77 5.32 -23.02
N LYS A 95 -8.29 6.35 -22.31
CA LYS A 95 -6.85 6.58 -22.10
C LYS A 95 -6.13 5.39 -21.45
N THR A 96 -6.84 4.59 -20.65
CA THR A 96 -6.26 3.45 -19.93
C THR A 96 -6.65 2.11 -20.53
N SER A 97 -7.46 2.08 -21.58
CA SER A 97 -7.85 0.83 -22.21
C SER A 97 -8.34 1.00 -23.65
N ILE A 98 -7.78 0.19 -24.54
CA ILE A 98 -8.04 0.24 -25.98
C ILE A 98 -8.35 -1.18 -26.47
N TRP A 99 -9.41 -1.30 -27.27
CA TRP A 99 -9.70 -2.51 -28.03
C TRP A 99 -8.90 -2.55 -29.32
N VAL A 100 -8.36 -3.72 -29.61
CA VAL A 100 -7.58 -3.96 -30.81
C VAL A 100 -8.01 -5.25 -31.49
N LYS A 101 -7.81 -5.30 -32.80
CA LYS A 101 -7.90 -6.50 -33.63
C LYS A 101 -6.49 -6.97 -33.96
N THR A 102 -6.21 -8.22 -33.63
CA THR A 102 -4.95 -8.89 -33.93
C THR A 102 -4.87 -9.28 -35.41
N LYS A 103 -3.66 -9.56 -35.92
CA LYS A 103 -3.44 -10.05 -37.29
C LYS A 103 -4.22 -11.33 -37.60
N ASN A 104 -4.44 -12.16 -36.58
CA ASN A 104 -5.19 -13.42 -36.68
C ASN A 104 -6.72 -13.21 -36.71
N GLY A 105 -7.19 -11.96 -36.66
CA GLY A 105 -8.62 -11.62 -36.68
C GLY A 105 -9.32 -11.66 -35.32
N TYR A 106 -8.64 -12.08 -34.26
CA TYR A 106 -9.15 -12.05 -32.88
C TYR A 106 -9.14 -10.65 -32.30
N PHE A 107 -10.02 -10.42 -31.33
CA PHE A 107 -10.10 -9.18 -30.58
C PHE A 107 -9.38 -9.30 -29.24
N ARG A 108 -8.66 -8.26 -28.84
CA ARG A 108 -8.06 -8.12 -27.51
C ARG A 108 -8.38 -6.75 -26.94
N LYS A 109 -8.47 -6.67 -25.62
CA LYS A 109 -8.53 -5.43 -24.86
C LYS A 109 -7.20 -5.24 -24.16
N ILE A 110 -6.48 -4.20 -24.58
CA ILE A 110 -5.25 -3.77 -23.96
C ILE A 110 -5.60 -2.76 -22.87
N ARG A 111 -4.97 -2.88 -21.69
CA ARG A 111 -5.25 -2.04 -20.53
C ARG A 111 -3.95 -1.58 -19.89
N LEU A 112 -3.94 -0.37 -19.35
CA LEU A 112 -2.95 0.03 -18.36
C LEU A 112 -3.38 -0.52 -17.00
N LYS A 113 -2.50 -1.26 -16.36
CA LYS A 113 -2.73 -1.88 -15.06
C LYS A 113 -1.64 -1.43 -14.10
N VAL A 114 -2.05 -0.94 -12.94
CA VAL A 114 -1.11 -0.64 -11.85
C VAL A 114 -0.79 -1.93 -11.13
N THR A 115 0.49 -2.26 -11.04
CA THR A 115 1.01 -3.40 -10.29
C THR A 115 1.94 -2.92 -9.19
N ARG A 116 1.82 -3.53 -8.01
CA ARG A 116 2.64 -3.23 -6.85
C ARG A 116 3.54 -4.43 -6.54
N PRO A 117 4.88 -4.27 -6.52
CA PRO A 117 5.77 -5.33 -6.03
C PRO A 117 5.51 -5.63 -4.55
N PHE A 118 5.23 -4.60 -3.75
CA PHE A 118 4.95 -4.70 -2.32
C PHE A 118 3.47 -4.43 -2.04
N LYS A 119 2.62 -5.42 -2.30
CA LYS A 119 1.18 -5.32 -2.00
C LYS A 119 0.96 -5.15 -0.51
N CYS A 120 -0.01 -4.31 -0.14
CA CYS A 120 -0.37 -4.07 1.25
C CYS A 120 0.74 -3.44 2.09
N PHE A 121 1.71 -2.77 1.47
CA PHE A 121 2.75 -2.02 2.18
C PHE A 121 2.80 -0.57 1.68
N ILE A 122 2.91 0.34 2.64
CA ILE A 122 3.20 1.75 2.42
C ILE A 122 4.39 2.14 3.28
N PHE A 123 5.15 3.13 2.82
CA PHE A 123 6.28 3.68 3.54
C PHE A 123 5.98 5.13 3.89
N ILE A 124 6.27 5.51 5.12
CA ILE A 124 5.91 6.81 5.67
C ILE A 124 7.19 7.43 6.23
N LYS A 125 7.55 8.62 5.75
CA LYS A 125 8.64 9.43 6.29
C LYS A 125 8.07 10.34 7.35
N MET A 126 8.38 10.09 8.61
CA MET A 126 7.84 10.83 9.74
C MET A 126 8.79 10.86 10.94
N VAL A 127 8.47 11.66 11.95
CA VAL A 127 9.18 11.67 13.23
C VAL A 127 8.94 10.36 13.98
N GLY A 128 9.99 9.77 14.55
CA GLY A 128 9.96 8.51 15.30
C GLY A 128 9.34 8.58 16.70
N GLU A 129 8.36 9.44 16.94
CA GLU A 129 7.72 9.63 18.25
C GLU A 129 6.58 8.64 18.49
N LEU A 130 6.58 7.96 19.65
CA LEU A 130 5.57 6.97 20.01
C LEU A 130 4.14 7.54 19.93
N ASP A 131 3.95 8.78 20.38
CA ASP A 131 2.65 9.45 20.34
C ASP A 131 2.10 9.60 18.92
N LEU A 132 2.98 9.81 17.93
CA LEU A 132 2.57 9.92 16.54
C LEU A 132 2.15 8.55 15.98
N PHE A 133 2.88 7.48 16.31
CA PHE A 133 2.48 6.12 15.95
C PHE A 133 1.13 5.73 16.56
N ASP A 134 0.93 6.05 17.85
CA ASP A 134 -0.32 5.84 18.57
C ASP A 134 -1.47 6.61 17.92
N GLN A 135 -1.24 7.88 17.59
CA GLN A 135 -2.24 8.73 16.98
C GLN A 135 -2.67 8.21 15.61
N ILE A 136 -1.70 7.82 14.76
CA ILE A 136 -2.00 7.25 13.44
C ILE A 136 -2.76 5.91 13.59
N THR A 137 -2.36 5.08 14.54
CA THR A 137 -3.01 3.78 14.80
C THR A 137 -4.46 3.96 15.30
N ARG A 138 -4.72 4.97 16.14
CA ARG A 138 -6.05 5.32 16.66
C ARG A 138 -7.03 5.76 15.58
N TRP A 139 -6.58 6.21 14.41
CA TRP A 139 -7.47 6.55 13.31
C TRP A 139 -8.17 5.33 12.69
N ALA A 140 -7.76 4.12 13.06
CA ALA A 140 -8.37 2.86 12.63
C ALA A 140 -8.51 2.74 11.10
N LEU A 141 -7.55 3.29 10.36
CA LEU A 141 -7.55 3.27 8.89
C LEU A 141 -7.19 1.88 8.32
N GLY A 142 -7.02 0.87 9.16
CA GLY A 142 -6.60 -0.47 8.73
C GLY A 142 -5.13 -0.48 8.29
N LEU A 143 -4.25 0.18 9.05
CA LEU A 143 -2.81 0.08 8.91
C LEU A 143 -2.17 -0.35 10.23
N ASN A 144 -1.02 -1.01 10.17
CA ASN A 144 -0.20 -1.33 11.33
C ASN A 144 1.28 -1.17 10.99
N PHE A 145 2.04 -0.51 11.86
CA PHE A 145 3.49 -0.33 11.67
C PHE A 145 4.24 -1.63 11.95
N LEU A 146 5.16 -1.99 11.07
CA LEU A 146 6.00 -3.18 11.28
C LEU A 146 6.96 -2.95 12.44
N GLY A 147 6.98 -3.86 13.41
CA GLY A 147 7.86 -3.78 14.58
C GLY A 147 7.27 -2.99 15.76
N TYR A 148 6.11 -2.34 15.61
CA TYR A 148 5.46 -1.60 16.70
C TYR A 148 5.28 -2.49 17.96
N PRO A 149 5.61 -1.99 19.17
CA PRO A 149 5.86 -0.59 19.58
C PRO A 149 7.26 -0.04 19.29
N SER A 150 8.15 -0.82 18.67
CA SER A 150 9.47 -0.36 18.21
C SER A 150 9.57 -0.49 16.68
N PRO A 151 8.96 0.45 15.92
CA PRO A 151 8.85 0.33 14.48
C PRO A 151 10.19 0.18 13.78
N ASN A 152 10.23 -0.67 12.76
CA ASN A 152 11.42 -0.87 11.94
C ASN A 152 11.69 0.39 11.11
N VAL A 153 12.87 0.96 11.31
CA VAL A 153 13.40 2.04 10.48
C VAL A 153 13.91 1.46 9.17
N VAL A 154 13.54 2.10 8.06
CA VAL A 154 14.05 1.83 6.72
C VAL A 154 15.01 2.95 6.35
N THR A 155 16.14 2.61 5.75
CA THR A 155 17.10 3.63 5.33
C THR A 155 16.65 4.31 4.02
N GLU A 156 17.03 5.57 3.82
CA GLU A 156 16.76 6.29 2.57
C GLU A 156 17.34 5.54 1.34
N ALA A 157 18.50 4.87 1.51
CA ALA A 157 19.12 4.05 0.48
C ALA A 157 18.25 2.84 0.08
N GLU A 158 17.55 2.21 1.04
CA GLU A 158 16.64 1.11 0.76
C GLU A 158 15.37 1.57 0.06
N ILE A 159 14.82 2.72 0.47
CA ILE A 159 13.69 3.36 -0.23
C ILE A 159 14.07 3.65 -1.68
N LEU A 160 15.25 4.23 -1.91
CA LEU A 160 15.74 4.53 -3.25
C LEU A 160 15.94 3.25 -4.09
N ARG A 161 16.48 2.19 -3.47
CA ARG A 161 16.59 0.87 -4.11
C ARG A 161 15.22 0.33 -4.51
N MET A 162 14.21 0.42 -3.64
CA MET A 162 12.85 -0.03 -3.93
C MET A 162 12.16 0.80 -5.01
N LYS A 163 12.35 2.13 -5.01
CA LYS A 163 11.90 3.01 -6.10
C LYS A 163 12.55 2.61 -7.43
N GLY A 164 13.84 2.27 -7.43
CA GLY A 164 14.57 1.79 -8.59
C GLY A 164 14.18 0.40 -9.12
N MET A 165 13.41 -0.39 -8.38
CA MET A 165 12.91 -1.70 -8.85
C MET A 165 11.76 -1.59 -9.84
N VAL A 166 11.06 -0.46 -9.86
CA VAL A 166 9.87 -0.24 -10.69
C VAL A 166 10.13 0.84 -11.73
N SER A 167 9.47 0.73 -12.89
CA SER A 167 9.49 1.81 -13.87
C SER A 167 8.50 2.91 -13.49
N GLU A 168 9.00 4.13 -13.24
CA GLU A 168 8.16 5.32 -13.06
C GLU A 168 7.49 5.77 -14.37
N LYS A 169 8.05 5.37 -15.52
CA LYS A 169 7.51 5.75 -16.83
C LYS A 169 6.22 4.99 -17.10
N ILE A 170 5.14 5.73 -17.35
CA ILE A 170 3.87 5.17 -17.81
C ILE A 170 4.03 4.75 -19.28
N PRO A 171 3.83 3.48 -19.63
CA PRO A 171 3.96 3.02 -21.01
C PRO A 171 2.83 3.60 -21.87
N SER A 172 3.18 4.00 -23.10
CA SER A 172 2.24 4.45 -24.12
C SER A 172 1.52 3.25 -24.74
N LEU A 173 0.18 3.28 -24.75
CA LEU A 173 -0.62 2.21 -25.35
C LEU A 173 -0.49 2.24 -26.87
N GLU A 174 -0.44 3.43 -27.46
CA GLU A 174 -0.33 3.65 -28.90
C GLU A 174 0.98 3.09 -29.45
N ASP A 175 2.10 3.35 -28.77
CA ASP A 175 3.42 2.83 -29.17
C ASP A 175 3.47 1.31 -29.03
N TYR A 176 2.88 0.77 -27.97
CA TYR A 176 2.79 -0.68 -27.76
C TYR A 176 1.98 -1.36 -28.87
N ILE A 177 0.83 -0.76 -29.23
CA ILE A 177 -0.07 -1.24 -30.29
C ILE A 177 0.61 -1.17 -31.65
N ALA A 178 1.29 -0.07 -31.95
CA ALA A 178 2.03 0.11 -33.20
C ALA A 178 3.17 -0.92 -33.34
N LYS A 179 3.94 -1.15 -32.27
CA LYS A 179 5.02 -2.14 -32.23
C LYS A 179 4.53 -3.58 -32.46
N LYS A 180 3.32 -3.89 -32.00
CA LYS A 180 2.66 -5.21 -32.20
C LYS A 180 1.90 -5.30 -33.53
N GLU A 181 1.80 -4.20 -34.27
CA GLU A 181 1.03 -4.08 -35.50
C GLU A 181 -0.43 -4.51 -35.31
N TYR A 182 -1.03 -4.16 -34.17
CA TYR A 182 -2.45 -4.38 -33.94
C TYR A 182 -3.28 -3.23 -34.51
N GLN A 183 -4.49 -3.54 -34.96
CA GLN A 183 -5.41 -2.52 -35.47
C GLN A 183 -6.30 -2.02 -34.33
N ILE A 184 -6.27 -0.71 -34.04
CA ILE A 184 -7.21 -0.10 -33.09
C ILE A 184 -8.62 -0.18 -33.68
N ILE A 185 -9.57 -0.67 -32.88
CA ILE A 185 -10.99 -0.72 -33.24
C ILE A 185 -11.81 0.11 -32.26
N SER A 186 -12.85 0.76 -32.76
CA SER A 186 -13.75 1.59 -31.98
C SER A 186 -15.13 1.61 -32.64
N GLY A 187 -16.18 1.72 -31.83
CA GLY A 187 -17.56 1.83 -32.30
C GLY A 187 -18.36 0.53 -32.25
N PRO A 188 -19.54 0.47 -32.91
CA PRO A 188 -20.48 -0.63 -32.80
C PRO A 188 -19.87 -1.98 -33.18
N VAL A 189 -20.10 -3.00 -32.36
CA VAL A 189 -19.53 -4.35 -32.56
C VAL A 189 -20.02 -4.99 -33.87
N SER A 190 -21.24 -4.65 -34.28
CA SER A 190 -21.84 -5.06 -35.56
C SER A 190 -21.02 -4.68 -36.80
N ASN A 191 -20.18 -3.64 -36.71
CA ASN A 191 -19.33 -3.22 -37.82
C ASN A 191 -18.13 -4.16 -38.02
N PHE A 192 -17.78 -4.93 -37.00
CA PHE A 192 -16.59 -5.78 -36.97
C PHE A 192 -16.92 -7.27 -36.89
N VAL A 193 -18.10 -7.62 -36.39
CA VAL A 193 -18.63 -8.99 -36.29
C VAL A 193 -19.85 -9.10 -37.20
N LYS A 194 -19.79 -10.00 -38.19
CA LYS A 194 -20.97 -10.31 -39.01
C LYS A 194 -21.96 -11.10 -38.14
N SER A 195 -23.08 -10.49 -37.79
CA SER A 195 -24.15 -11.15 -37.04
C SER A 195 -24.81 -12.25 -37.87
N GLY A 196 -24.56 -13.50 -37.51
CA GLY A 196 -25.44 -14.61 -37.83
C GLY A 196 -26.53 -14.71 -36.77
N MET A 197 -27.78 -14.41 -37.17
CA MET A 197 -29.06 -14.61 -36.49
C MET A 197 -29.63 -13.50 -35.56
N PRO A 198 -30.96 -13.29 -35.63
CA PRO A 198 -31.66 -12.18 -34.99
C PRO A 198 -31.89 -12.42 -33.50
N VAL A 199 -31.76 -11.33 -32.73
CA VAL A 199 -32.07 -11.23 -31.31
C VAL A 199 -33.57 -11.47 -31.08
N PRO A 200 -33.99 -12.45 -30.26
CA PRO A 200 -35.36 -12.48 -29.74
C PRO A 200 -35.51 -11.37 -28.70
N LYS A 201 -36.60 -10.60 -28.82
CA LYS A 201 -36.98 -9.55 -27.85
C LYS A 201 -37.07 -10.14 -26.42
N PRO A 202 -36.66 -9.38 -25.38
CA PRO A 202 -36.93 -9.78 -24.00
C PRO A 202 -38.43 -9.65 -23.73
N VAL A 203 -39.02 -10.71 -23.19
CA VAL A 203 -40.39 -10.74 -22.69
C VAL A 203 -40.38 -10.07 -21.31
N GLU A 204 -41.24 -9.06 -21.16
CA GLU A 204 -41.63 -8.47 -19.89
C GLU A 204 -42.39 -9.52 -19.06
N GLU A 205 -41.99 -9.72 -17.80
CA GLU A 205 -42.91 -10.28 -16.81
C GLU A 205 -42.76 -9.48 -15.51
N GLU A 206 -43.84 -8.78 -15.19
CA GLU A 206 -44.04 -7.97 -14.00
C GLU A 206 -44.35 -8.85 -12.78
N GLY A 207 -43.85 -8.42 -11.63
CA GLY A 207 -44.61 -8.39 -10.37
C GLY A 207 -44.67 -9.67 -9.52
N LEU A 208 -44.14 -9.59 -8.30
CA LEU A 208 -44.92 -9.27 -7.09
C LEU A 208 -44.08 -9.49 -5.80
N GLY A 209 -44.10 -8.50 -4.89
CA GLY A 209 -44.03 -8.72 -3.44
C GLY A 209 -42.86 -8.11 -2.64
N TYR A 210 -43.05 -6.88 -2.14
CA TYR A 210 -42.39 -6.27 -0.96
C TYR A 210 -42.95 -6.95 0.33
N ASP A 211 -42.15 -7.46 1.30
CA ASP A 211 -41.50 -6.82 2.50
C ASP A 211 -42.43 -6.81 3.75
N PRO A 212 -42.02 -6.54 5.02
CA PRO A 212 -40.84 -6.85 5.87
C PRO A 212 -41.25 -7.53 7.22
N GLU A 213 -40.32 -7.97 8.09
CA GLU A 213 -40.33 -7.61 9.53
C GLU A 213 -39.11 -8.11 10.35
N GLU A 214 -38.87 -7.35 11.42
CA GLU A 214 -37.72 -7.20 12.32
C GLU A 214 -37.47 -8.36 13.30
N GLY A 215 -36.26 -8.40 13.88
CA GLY A 215 -35.97 -9.22 15.06
C GLY A 215 -34.53 -9.08 15.59
N ARG A 216 -34.27 -7.99 16.32
CA ARG A 216 -33.03 -7.65 17.04
C ARG A 216 -32.84 -8.52 18.30
N ALA A 217 -31.61 -8.99 18.57
CA ALA A 217 -31.07 -9.15 19.93
C ALA A 217 -29.53 -9.36 19.92
N GLU A 218 -28.79 -8.48 20.62
CA GLU A 218 -27.47 -8.78 21.21
C GLU A 218 -27.67 -9.58 22.52
N PRO A 219 -26.64 -10.24 23.12
CA PRO A 219 -25.67 -9.53 24.00
C PRO A 219 -24.21 -10.08 24.07
N THR A 220 -23.27 -9.14 24.21
CA THR A 220 -22.28 -8.91 25.31
C THR A 220 -21.28 -9.98 25.83
N MET A 221 -19.99 -9.62 25.70
CA MET A 221 -18.75 -9.76 26.53
C MET A 221 -18.56 -10.84 27.61
N THR A 222 -17.36 -11.45 27.68
CA THR A 222 -16.21 -11.08 28.57
C THR A 222 -15.11 -12.17 28.52
N GLU A 223 -13.83 -11.76 28.49
CA GLU A 223 -12.85 -11.83 29.61
C GLU A 223 -11.39 -11.93 29.13
N GLU A 224 -10.54 -11.18 29.83
CA GLU A 224 -9.12 -10.89 29.60
C GLU A 224 -8.21 -11.94 30.25
N VAL A 225 -6.99 -12.14 29.71
CA VAL A 225 -5.83 -12.53 30.53
C VAL A 225 -4.57 -11.83 29.98
N GLU A 226 -3.94 -11.02 30.82
CA GLU A 226 -2.60 -10.44 30.63
C GLU A 226 -1.51 -11.52 30.80
N GLU A 227 -0.47 -11.48 29.97
CA GLU A 227 0.85 -12.00 30.36
C GLU A 227 1.97 -11.02 30.00
N THR A 228 2.87 -10.88 30.97
CA THR A 228 3.90 -9.86 31.16
C THR A 228 5.09 -10.06 30.20
N TYR A 229 5.51 -9.00 29.51
CA TYR A 229 6.72 -9.01 28.66
C TYR A 229 7.98 -8.75 29.47
N VAL A 230 8.95 -9.67 29.39
CA VAL A 230 10.34 -9.42 29.78
C VAL A 230 11.10 -8.94 28.54
N SER A 231 11.47 -7.65 28.54
CA SER A 231 12.26 -7.02 27.49
C SER A 231 13.73 -7.42 27.59
N THR A 232 14.29 -7.96 26.51
CA THR A 232 15.75 -7.98 26.28
C THR A 232 16.09 -7.10 25.07
N PRO A 233 17.09 -6.22 25.17
CA PRO A 233 17.46 -5.30 24.11
C PRO A 233 18.18 -6.06 22.99
N THR A 234 17.78 -5.87 21.73
CA THR A 234 18.48 -6.48 20.60
C THR A 234 19.31 -5.42 19.88
N VAL A 235 20.62 -5.57 20.02
CA VAL A 235 21.68 -4.79 19.38
C VAL A 235 21.63 -4.97 17.86
N ILE A 236 21.72 -3.87 17.13
CA ILE A 236 21.75 -3.83 15.66
C ILE A 236 23.18 -4.15 15.20
N HIS A 237 23.37 -5.32 14.58
CA HIS A 237 24.57 -5.64 13.82
C HIS A 237 24.20 -6.03 12.39
N ASP A 238 25.09 -5.70 11.47
CA ASP A 238 25.00 -6.04 10.05
C ASP A 238 24.99 -7.57 9.91
N ARG A 239 23.78 -8.14 9.75
CA ARG A 239 23.54 -9.58 9.86
C ARG A 239 24.10 -10.32 8.64
N ARG A 240 24.94 -11.33 8.91
CA ARG A 240 25.59 -12.16 7.89
C ARG A 240 24.57 -13.09 7.21
N GLU A 241 24.85 -13.42 5.96
CA GLU A 241 24.08 -14.42 5.20
C GLU A 241 24.24 -15.81 5.83
N ILE A 242 23.15 -16.58 5.88
CA ILE A 242 23.17 -17.94 6.43
C ILE A 242 23.77 -18.92 5.41
N VAL A 243 24.76 -19.69 5.85
CA VAL A 243 25.21 -20.91 5.17
C VAL A 243 24.36 -22.07 5.68
N ILE A 244 23.57 -22.69 4.80
CA ILE A 244 22.61 -23.76 5.16
C ILE A 244 23.26 -24.93 5.91
N GLU A 245 24.53 -25.22 5.63
CA GLU A 245 25.30 -26.31 6.24
C GLU A 245 25.57 -26.10 7.74
N ASN A 246 25.56 -24.86 8.20
CA ASN A 246 25.80 -24.50 9.60
C ASN A 246 24.51 -24.37 10.42
N LEU A 247 23.35 -24.44 9.77
CA LEU A 247 22.06 -24.21 10.38
C LEU A 247 21.56 -25.47 11.11
N ARG A 248 21.01 -25.31 12.31
CA ARG A 248 20.42 -26.40 13.10
C ARG A 248 18.95 -26.15 13.38
N VAL A 249 18.23 -27.24 13.62
CA VAL A 249 16.85 -27.16 14.11
C VAL A 249 16.85 -26.48 15.48
N ASN A 250 15.89 -25.58 15.69
CA ASN A 250 15.74 -24.64 16.79
C ASN A 250 16.67 -23.41 16.77
N ASP A 251 17.49 -23.22 15.74
CA ASP A 251 18.23 -21.96 15.60
C ASP A 251 17.29 -20.80 15.29
N PHE A 252 17.67 -19.62 15.80
CA PHE A 252 16.98 -18.38 15.48
C PHE A 252 17.51 -17.82 14.16
N VAL A 253 16.59 -17.45 13.29
CA VAL A 253 16.91 -16.86 11.98
C VAL A 253 16.08 -15.61 11.76
N TYR A 254 16.62 -14.69 10.98
CA TYR A 254 15.94 -13.47 10.56
C TYR A 254 15.53 -13.58 9.10
N LEU A 255 14.24 -13.39 8.80
CA LEU A 255 13.76 -13.35 7.43
C LEU A 255 13.96 -11.93 6.89
N SER A 256 14.85 -11.77 5.91
CA SER A 256 15.17 -10.46 5.33
C SER A 256 13.99 -9.84 4.59
N GLU A 257 13.19 -10.63 3.89
CA GLU A 257 12.03 -10.15 3.12
C GLU A 257 10.87 -9.68 4.00
N MET A 258 10.70 -10.27 5.19
CA MET A 258 9.56 -10.00 6.07
C MET A 258 9.93 -9.18 7.31
N GLY A 259 11.22 -8.96 7.54
CA GLY A 259 11.72 -8.27 8.73
C GLY A 259 11.34 -8.95 10.04
N ALA A 260 11.21 -10.28 10.05
CA ALA A 260 10.65 -11.05 11.16
C ALA A 260 11.65 -12.10 11.69
N LYS A 261 11.57 -12.38 12.99
CA LYS A 261 12.33 -13.46 13.65
C LYS A 261 11.59 -14.78 13.49
N GLY A 262 12.32 -15.83 13.14
CA GLY A 262 11.84 -17.20 13.06
C GLY A 262 12.72 -18.18 13.82
N VAL A 263 12.17 -19.37 14.05
CA VAL A 263 12.87 -20.52 14.62
C VAL A 263 12.87 -21.63 13.58
N VAL A 264 14.04 -22.19 13.28
CA VAL A 264 14.18 -23.29 12.32
C VAL A 264 13.49 -24.53 12.88
N LYS A 265 12.54 -25.07 12.12
CA LYS A 265 11.80 -26.28 12.47
C LYS A 265 12.37 -27.52 11.77
N ASP A 266 12.79 -27.37 10.52
CA ASP A 266 13.30 -28.47 9.70
C ASP A 266 14.20 -27.94 8.57
N ILE A 267 15.18 -28.73 8.14
CA ILE A 267 16.16 -28.35 7.12
C ILE A 267 16.25 -29.45 6.07
N ASP A 268 15.80 -29.14 4.85
CA ASP A 268 15.94 -30.01 3.69
C ASP A 268 17.16 -29.60 2.86
N LEU A 269 18.28 -30.26 3.14
CA LEU A 269 19.55 -30.03 2.43
C LEU A 269 19.50 -30.44 0.95
N LYS A 270 18.64 -31.39 0.57
CA LYS A 270 18.54 -31.87 -0.82
C LYS A 270 17.82 -30.86 -1.70
N ASN A 271 16.75 -30.27 -1.19
CA ASN A 271 15.95 -29.29 -1.93
C ASN A 271 16.35 -27.83 -1.64
N GLN A 272 17.33 -27.59 -0.76
CA GLN A 272 17.76 -26.26 -0.33
C GLN A 272 16.59 -25.44 0.23
N VAL A 273 15.78 -26.06 1.10
CA VAL A 273 14.61 -25.45 1.74
C VAL A 273 14.75 -25.56 3.24
N VAL A 274 14.55 -24.43 3.93
CA VAL A 274 14.50 -24.35 5.38
C VAL A 274 13.06 -24.08 5.79
N THR A 275 12.53 -24.92 6.66
CA THR A 275 11.20 -24.71 7.26
C THR A 275 11.38 -23.99 8.59
N ILE A 276 10.69 -22.87 8.75
CA ILE A 276 10.81 -21.99 9.91
C ILE A 276 9.43 -21.70 10.50
N ASN A 277 9.35 -21.65 11.82
CA ASN A 277 8.21 -21.13 12.53
C ASN A 277 8.43 -19.66 12.84
N ILE A 278 7.51 -18.82 12.42
CA ILE A 278 7.51 -17.39 12.75
C ILE A 278 6.25 -17.08 13.54
N ASN A 279 6.37 -16.17 14.51
CA ASN A 279 5.20 -15.61 15.17
C ASN A 279 4.75 -14.37 14.39
N LEU A 280 3.60 -14.47 13.72
CA LEU A 280 2.96 -13.34 13.07
C LEU A 280 1.61 -13.10 13.74
N PHE A 281 1.44 -11.92 14.35
CA PHE A 281 0.19 -11.49 14.98
C PHE A 281 -0.28 -12.43 16.11
N GLY A 282 0.64 -12.88 16.96
CA GLY A 282 0.33 -13.78 18.09
C GLY A 282 0.00 -15.21 17.68
N ARG A 283 0.19 -15.57 16.40
CA ARG A 283 -0.04 -16.91 15.86
C ARG A 283 1.23 -17.46 15.24
N SER A 284 1.58 -18.70 15.61
CA SER A 284 2.70 -19.42 15.01
C SER A 284 2.32 -19.86 13.59
N GLN A 285 3.09 -19.40 12.60
CA GLN A 285 2.95 -19.81 11.21
C GLN A 285 4.23 -20.53 10.77
N THR A 286 4.07 -21.65 10.06
CA THR A 286 5.19 -22.38 9.48
C THR A 286 5.38 -21.94 8.02
N LEU A 287 6.57 -21.44 7.70
CA LEU A 287 6.96 -21.04 6.35
C LEU A 287 8.10 -21.93 5.82
N ARG A 288 8.14 -22.09 4.50
CA ARG A 288 9.24 -22.74 3.78
C ARG A 288 9.99 -21.67 3.00
N CYS A 289 11.24 -21.45 3.35
CA CYS A 289 12.07 -20.39 2.79
C CYS A 289 13.35 -20.96 2.19
N LYS A 290 13.93 -20.24 1.23
CA LYS A 290 15.26 -20.54 0.73
C LYS A 290 16.33 -19.91 1.64
N PRO A 291 17.54 -20.48 1.75
CA PRO A 291 18.61 -19.94 2.60
C PRO A 291 18.93 -18.47 2.36
N GLN A 292 18.85 -18.01 1.09
CA GLN A 292 19.13 -16.61 0.72
C GLN A 292 18.12 -15.61 1.33
N GLN A 293 16.95 -16.08 1.75
CA GLN A 293 15.91 -15.26 2.38
C GLN A 293 16.12 -15.16 3.90
N LEU A 294 17.13 -15.87 4.43
CA LEU A 294 17.43 -15.95 5.85
C LEU A 294 18.79 -15.30 6.15
N LYS A 295 18.85 -14.55 7.24
CA LYS A 295 20.06 -13.98 7.82
C LYS A 295 20.25 -14.50 9.24
N GLU A 296 21.49 -14.60 9.69
CA GLU A 296 21.78 -14.96 11.08
C GLU A 296 21.07 -13.96 12.01
N PHE A 297 20.42 -14.47 13.06
CA PHE A 297 19.70 -13.64 14.02
C PHE A 297 20.65 -12.84 14.91
#